data_AF-A0A1E3X563-F1
#
_entry.id   AF-A0A1E3X563-F1
#
_cell.length_a   1.000
_cell.length_b   1.000
_cell.length_c   1.000
_cell.angle_alpha   90.00
_cell.angle_beta   90.00
_cell.angle_gamma   90.00
#
_symmetry.space_group_name_H-M   'P 1'
#
loop_
_entity.id
_entity.type
_entity.pdbx_description
1 polymer ?
#
loop_
_entity_poly.entity_id
_entity_poly.type
_entity_poly.pdbx_seq_one_letter_code
_entity_poly.pdbx_strand_id
1 'polypeptide(L)'
;MGDSVVRKGEVLVEKPSIILPPDSPQLEGFDFEDVSRHQQDMIINFLLVRGIGFPSLKYNNKTYSLDIFEGRLSKAIKKCSHELQKEENVTSGLVIGPEDCWQFSILIFVCMQILRSTDNDIKNLMNKGLK
;
A
#
# COMPACT_ATOMS: atom_id res chain seq x y z
N MET A 1 -9.82 11.33 -25.18
CA MET A 1 -9.13 10.02 -25.13
C MET A 1 -8.27 10.03 -23.89
N GLY A 2 -8.02 8.88 -23.29
CA GLY A 2 -7.20 8.78 -22.09
C GLY A 2 -7.04 7.30 -21.81
N ASP A 3 -5.80 6.89 -21.61
CA ASP A 3 -5.45 5.51 -21.28
C ASP A 3 -5.23 5.42 -19.78
N SER A 4 -5.34 4.23 -19.21
CA SER A 4 -5.18 4.01 -17.78
C SER A 4 -4.33 2.79 -17.53
N VAL A 5 -3.32 2.92 -16.70
CA VAL A 5 -2.49 1.78 -16.30
C VAL A 5 -3.17 1.01 -15.19
N VAL A 6 -3.38 -0.29 -15.41
CA VAL A 6 -3.96 -1.21 -14.44
C VAL A 6 -2.85 -2.14 -13.94
N ARG A 7 -2.62 -2.15 -12.62
CA ARG A 7 -1.63 -3.00 -11.97
C ARG A 7 -2.34 -4.03 -11.09
N LYS A 8 -1.92 -5.29 -11.17
CA LYS A 8 -2.34 -6.35 -10.23
C LYS A 8 -1.14 -6.78 -9.42
N GLY A 9 -1.31 -6.93 -8.12
CA GLY A 9 -0.21 -7.17 -7.18
C GLY A 9 -0.70 -7.45 -5.77
N GLU A 10 0.25 -7.59 -4.85
CA GLU A 10 0.00 -7.71 -3.42
C GLU A 10 0.95 -6.84 -2.61
N VAL A 11 0.50 -6.43 -1.43
CA VAL A 11 1.38 -5.87 -0.40
C VAL A 11 1.29 -6.76 0.83
N LEU A 12 2.41 -7.38 1.18
CA LEU A 12 2.55 -8.17 2.40
C LEU A 12 3.11 -7.28 3.51
N VAL A 13 2.42 -7.23 4.66
CA VAL A 13 2.84 -6.47 5.84
C VAL A 13 3.18 -7.42 6.97
N GLU A 14 4.41 -7.35 7.45
CA GLU A 14 4.95 -8.27 8.44
C GLU A 14 5.68 -7.54 9.57
N LYS A 15 5.82 -8.23 10.70
CA LYS A 15 6.73 -7.76 11.75
C LYS A 15 8.18 -7.91 11.28
N PRO A 16 9.04 -6.91 11.54
CA PRO A 16 10.46 -7.03 11.23
C PRO A 16 11.12 -8.10 12.12
N SER A 17 12.06 -8.86 11.57
CA SER A 17 12.80 -9.89 12.30
C SER A 17 13.85 -9.33 13.28
N ILE A 18 14.11 -8.02 13.23
CA ILE A 18 15.04 -7.28 14.09
C ILE A 18 14.27 -6.12 14.73
N ILE A 19 14.58 -5.77 15.98
CA ILE A 19 14.02 -4.59 16.64
C ILE A 19 14.45 -3.35 15.85
N LEU A 20 13.47 -2.70 15.23
CA LEU A 20 13.67 -1.45 14.51
C LEU A 20 13.47 -0.26 15.47
N PRO A 21 14.21 0.84 15.28
CA PRO A 21 13.87 2.11 15.91
C PRO A 21 12.39 2.48 15.64
N PRO A 22 11.75 3.25 16.53
CA PRO A 22 10.45 3.83 16.25
C PRO A 22 10.47 4.58 14.90
N ASP A 23 9.34 4.53 14.18
CA ASP A 23 9.13 5.25 12.92
C ASP A 23 10.09 4.89 11.77
N SER A 24 10.56 3.63 11.72
CA SER A 24 11.47 3.15 10.65
C SER A 24 10.86 1.99 9.84
N PRO A 25 9.82 2.24 9.03
CA PRO A 25 9.24 1.21 8.17
C PRO A 25 10.25 0.71 7.12
N GLN A 26 10.18 -0.58 6.79
CA GLN A 26 10.99 -1.17 5.72
C GLN A 26 10.13 -1.32 4.47
N LEU A 27 10.46 -0.60 3.40
CA LEU A 27 9.70 -0.57 2.15
C LEU A 27 10.47 -1.34 1.08
N GLU A 28 10.08 -2.58 0.81
CA GLU A 28 10.65 -3.43 -0.25
C GLU A 28 9.71 -3.49 -1.47
N GLY A 29 10.27 -3.48 -2.67
CA GLY A 29 9.49 -3.55 -3.92
C GLY A 29 8.64 -2.30 -4.22
N PHE A 30 8.91 -1.21 -3.49
CA PHE A 30 8.50 0.11 -3.90
C PHE A 30 9.67 0.71 -4.69
N ASP A 31 9.40 1.11 -5.93
CA ASP A 31 10.34 1.76 -6.85
C ASP A 31 10.53 3.23 -6.47
N PHE A 32 10.77 3.47 -5.19
CA PHE A 32 11.35 4.69 -4.69
C PHE A 32 12.88 4.70 -4.93
N GLU A 33 13.40 3.87 -5.83
CA GLU A 33 14.85 3.70 -6.03
C GLU A 33 15.54 4.97 -6.57
N ASP A 34 14.81 5.87 -7.25
CA ASP A 34 15.30 7.22 -7.61
C ASP A 34 15.12 8.26 -6.48
N VAL A 35 14.63 7.82 -5.32
CA VAL A 35 14.22 8.67 -4.20
C VAL A 35 15.13 8.31 -3.02
N SER A 36 16.07 9.21 -2.70
CA SER A 36 17.04 8.96 -1.63
C SER A 36 16.36 8.55 -0.32
N ARG A 37 17.06 7.81 0.56
CA ARG A 37 16.53 7.44 1.90
C ARG A 37 15.96 8.66 2.65
N HIS A 38 16.61 9.82 2.53
CA HIS A 38 16.15 11.10 3.08
C HIS A 38 14.80 11.57 2.55
N GLN A 39 14.48 11.23 1.32
CA GLN A 39 13.29 11.65 0.63
C GLN A 39 12.14 10.67 0.93
N GLN A 40 12.44 9.38 1.11
CA GLN A 40 11.54 8.43 1.77
C GLN A 40 11.20 8.87 3.20
N ASP A 41 12.19 9.26 4.00
CA ASP A 41 12.00 9.80 5.35
C ASP A 41 11.17 11.09 5.32
N MET A 42 11.39 11.97 4.34
CA MET A 42 10.59 13.18 4.14
C MET A 42 9.12 12.85 3.87
N ILE A 43 8.85 11.83 3.06
CA ILE A 43 7.48 11.39 2.75
C ILE A 43 6.80 10.80 4.00
N ILE A 44 7.51 9.94 4.73
CA ILE A 44 7.02 9.37 5.99
C ILE A 44 6.72 10.52 6.96
N ASN A 45 7.65 11.46 7.14
CA ASN A 45 7.47 12.63 7.99
C ASN A 45 6.30 13.53 7.55
N PHE A 46 6.14 13.77 6.26
CA PHE A 46 5.03 14.54 5.71
C PHE A 46 3.68 13.90 6.02
N LEU A 47 3.59 12.58 5.93
CA LEU A 47 2.39 11.83 6.27
C LEU A 47 2.17 11.80 7.79
N LEU A 48 3.23 11.64 8.59
CA LEU A 48 3.18 11.72 10.05
C LEU A 48 2.63 13.08 10.54
N VAL A 49 3.11 14.19 9.97
CA VAL A 49 2.62 15.56 10.26
C VAL A 49 1.13 15.72 9.92
N ARG A 50 0.62 14.92 8.96
CA ARG A 50 -0.80 14.88 8.58
C ARG A 50 -1.64 13.93 9.45
N GLY A 51 -1.05 13.36 10.51
CA GLY A 51 -1.69 12.40 11.40
C GLY A 51 -1.71 10.96 10.87
N ILE A 52 -0.96 10.66 9.81
CA ILE A 52 -0.84 9.31 9.26
C ILE A 52 0.40 8.65 9.86
N GLY A 53 0.18 7.82 10.88
CA GLY A 53 1.21 6.99 11.53
C GLY A 53 1.70 5.86 10.62
N PHE A 54 3.02 5.74 10.46
CA PHE A 54 3.65 4.58 9.81
C PHE A 54 4.25 3.66 10.88
N PRO A 55 3.60 2.53 11.21
CA PRO A 55 4.20 1.60 12.14
C PRO A 55 5.48 1.00 11.54
N SER A 56 6.49 0.78 12.38
CA SER A 56 7.76 0.12 12.05
C SER A 56 7.55 -1.36 11.69
N LEU A 57 6.93 -1.59 10.54
CA LEU A 57 6.64 -2.88 9.94
C LEU A 57 7.43 -3.02 8.64
N LYS A 58 7.52 -4.26 8.17
CA LYS A 58 8.05 -4.58 6.86
C LYS A 58 6.90 -4.62 5.86
N TYR A 59 7.02 -3.86 4.79
CA TYR A 59 6.06 -3.78 3.69
C TYR A 59 6.76 -4.28 2.43
N ASN A 60 6.22 -5.34 1.84
CA ASN A 60 6.77 -5.91 0.62
C ASN A 60 5.71 -5.81 -0.48
N ASN A 61 5.95 -4.91 -1.44
CA ASN A 61 5.08 -4.65 -2.58
C ASN A 61 5.53 -5.49 -3.78
N LYS A 62 4.64 -6.31 -4.32
CA LYS A 62 4.91 -7.12 -5.52
C LYS A 62 3.88 -6.81 -6.57
N THR A 63 4.35 -6.45 -7.77
CA THR A 63 3.50 -6.31 -8.95
C THR A 63 3.58 -7.59 -9.77
N TYR A 64 2.44 -8.19 -10.08
CA TYR A 64 2.32 -9.42 -10.86
C TYR A 64 2.07 -9.15 -12.33
N SER A 65 1.27 -8.14 -12.62
CA SER A 65 0.99 -7.72 -13.98
C SER A 65 0.75 -6.22 -14.07
N LEU A 66 1.07 -5.69 -15.24
CA LEU A 66 0.81 -4.32 -15.65
C LEU A 66 0.15 -4.39 -17.02
N ASP A 67 -0.99 -3.71 -17.16
CA ASP A 67 -1.78 -3.66 -18.38
C ASP A 67 -2.19 -2.21 -18.68
N ILE A 68 -2.40 -1.89 -19.96
CA ILE A 68 -2.88 -0.58 -20.41
C ILE A 68 -4.32 -0.76 -20.84
N PHE A 69 -5.23 -0.13 -20.09
CA PHE A 69 -6.63 -0.06 -20.47
C PHE A 69 -6.86 1.16 -21.35
N GLU A 70 -7.20 0.92 -22.62
CA GLU A 70 -7.57 1.98 -23.55
C GLU A 70 -8.98 2.50 -23.25
N GLY A 71 -9.07 3.80 -22.97
CA GLY A 71 -10.33 4.49 -22.73
C GLY A 71 -10.51 5.01 -21.31
N ARG A 72 -11.63 5.69 -21.08
CA ARG A 72 -11.86 6.49 -19.86
C ARG A 72 -11.62 5.67 -18.59
N LEU A 73 -10.95 6.27 -17.61
CA LEU A 73 -10.74 5.72 -16.26
C LEU A 73 -12.02 5.12 -15.64
N SER A 74 -13.17 5.76 -15.82
CA SER A 74 -14.45 5.24 -15.31
C SER A 74 -14.86 3.89 -15.90
N LYS A 75 -14.45 3.58 -17.14
CA LYS A 75 -14.63 2.27 -17.76
C LYS A 75 -13.64 1.26 -17.20
N ALA A 76 -12.39 1.65 -16.97
CA ALA A 76 -11.38 0.79 -16.32
C ALA A 76 -11.85 0.36 -14.93
N ILE A 77 -12.30 1.32 -14.10
CA ILE A 77 -12.85 1.06 -12.76
C ILE A 77 -14.01 0.07 -12.84
N LYS A 78 -14.99 0.32 -13.72
CA LYS A 78 -16.14 -0.58 -13.90
C LYS A 78 -15.72 -2.00 -14.31
N LYS A 79 -14.76 -2.12 -15.23
CA LYS A 79 -14.23 -3.43 -15.67
C LYS A 79 -13.58 -4.16 -14.49
N CYS A 80 -12.65 -3.51 -13.78
CA CYS A 80 -11.96 -4.13 -12.65
C CYS A 80 -12.92 -4.50 -11.52
N SER A 81 -13.87 -3.64 -11.17
CA SER A 81 -14.89 -3.96 -10.16
C SER A 81 -15.78 -5.14 -10.58
N HIS A 82 -16.15 -5.21 -11.87
CA HIS A 82 -16.93 -6.33 -12.38
C HIS A 82 -16.15 -7.65 -12.38
N GLU A 83 -14.86 -7.63 -12.70
CA GLU A 83 -13.98 -8.80 -12.59
C GLU A 83 -13.94 -9.32 -11.15
N LEU A 84 -13.69 -8.44 -10.17
CA LEU A 84 -13.68 -8.82 -8.75
C LEU A 84 -15.02 -9.40 -8.28
N GLN A 85 -16.15 -8.81 -8.71
CA GLN A 85 -17.48 -9.31 -8.38
C GLN A 85 -17.76 -10.68 -9.00
N LYS A 86 -17.38 -10.87 -10.26
CA LYS A 86 -17.57 -12.14 -10.98
C LYS A 86 -16.76 -13.28 -10.36
N GLU A 87 -15.59 -12.96 -9.83
CA GLU A 87 -14.72 -13.91 -9.12
C GLU A 87 -15.15 -14.12 -7.65
N GLU A 88 -16.23 -13.47 -7.19
CA GLU A 88 -16.65 -13.43 -5.78
C GLU A 88 -15.47 -13.06 -4.83
N ASN A 89 -14.57 -12.21 -5.32
CA ASN A 89 -13.34 -11.88 -4.63
C ASN A 89 -13.60 -10.85 -3.53
N VAL A 90 -13.58 -11.32 -2.28
CA VAL A 90 -13.80 -10.50 -1.07
C VAL A 90 -12.49 -10.08 -0.38
N THR A 91 -11.34 -10.53 -0.87
CA THR A 91 -10.03 -10.31 -0.23
C THR A 91 -9.17 -9.28 -0.95
N SER A 92 -9.53 -8.93 -2.18
CA SER A 92 -8.82 -7.95 -3.00
C SER A 92 -9.54 -6.61 -3.04
N GLY A 93 -8.77 -5.52 -3.03
CA GLY A 93 -9.28 -4.16 -3.17
C GLY A 93 -8.91 -3.55 -4.52
N LEU A 94 -9.62 -2.49 -4.91
CA LEU A 94 -9.26 -1.63 -6.03
C LEU A 94 -8.85 -0.25 -5.51
N VAL A 95 -7.61 0.15 -5.79
CA VAL A 95 -7.07 1.46 -5.44
C VAL A 95 -6.94 2.30 -6.71
N ILE A 96 -7.44 3.54 -6.68
CA ILE A 96 -7.36 4.49 -7.79
C ILE A 96 -6.44 5.63 -7.36
N GLY A 97 -5.47 5.95 -8.19
CA GLY A 97 -4.52 7.03 -7.92
C GLY A 97 -3.86 7.55 -9.19
N PRO A 98 -3.08 8.64 -9.09
CA PRO A 98 -2.32 9.16 -10.22
C PRO A 98 -1.23 8.17 -10.67
N GLU A 99 -0.92 8.17 -11.96
CA GLU A 99 0.06 7.25 -12.55
C GLU A 99 1.46 7.47 -11.98
N ASP A 100 1.90 8.73 -11.87
CA ASP A 100 3.26 9.10 -11.44
C ASP A 100 3.55 8.73 -9.97
N CYS A 101 2.52 8.60 -9.14
CA CYS A 101 2.64 8.46 -7.69
C CYS A 101 1.78 7.30 -7.14
N TRP A 102 1.55 6.27 -7.96
CA TRP A 102 0.67 5.14 -7.63
C TRP A 102 1.14 4.38 -6.38
N GLN A 103 2.45 4.20 -6.19
CA GLN A 103 3.04 3.51 -5.03
C GLN A 103 2.69 4.20 -3.71
N PHE A 104 2.56 5.53 -3.70
CA PHE A 104 2.07 6.27 -2.53
C PHE A 104 0.61 5.99 -2.23
N SER A 105 -0.23 5.86 -3.26
CA SER A 105 -1.65 5.54 -3.10
C SER A 105 -1.82 4.17 -2.42
N ILE A 106 -1.00 3.20 -2.81
CA ILE A 106 -0.95 1.87 -2.17
C ILE A 106 -0.49 1.97 -0.72
N LEU A 107 0.63 2.68 -0.48
CA LEU A 107 1.20 2.82 0.86
C LEU A 107 0.22 3.49 1.85
N ILE A 108 -0.42 4.60 1.43
CA ILE A 108 -1.44 5.30 2.21
C ILE A 108 -2.62 4.37 2.51
N PHE A 109 -3.11 3.66 1.48
CA PHE A 109 -4.23 2.72 1.65
C PHE A 109 -3.90 1.63 2.68
N VAL A 110 -2.74 0.99 2.56
CA VAL A 110 -2.32 -0.06 3.49
C VAL A 110 -2.22 0.47 4.92
N CYS A 111 -1.64 1.66 5.12
CA CYS A 111 -1.57 2.28 6.44
C CYS A 111 -2.95 2.62 7.01
N MET A 112 -3.86 3.14 6.19
CA MET A 112 -5.25 3.36 6.62
C MET A 112 -5.93 2.05 7.01
N GLN A 113 -5.69 0.96 6.28
CA GLN A 113 -6.23 -0.35 6.62
C GLN A 113 -5.64 -0.87 7.94
N ILE A 114 -4.33 -0.71 8.16
CA ILE A 114 -3.68 -1.05 9.42
C ILE A 114 -4.29 -0.26 10.59
N LEU A 115 -4.45 1.06 10.44
CA LEU A 115 -5.04 1.96 11.43
C LEU A 115 -6.50 1.63 11.75
N ARG A 116 -7.29 1.27 10.74
CA ARG A 116 -8.69 0.84 10.93
C ARG A 116 -8.80 -0.56 11.54
N SER A 117 -7.85 -1.44 11.24
CA SER A 117 -7.78 -2.80 11.81
C SER A 117 -7.12 -2.85 13.19
N THR A 118 -6.58 -1.74 13.70
CA THR A 118 -5.84 -1.70 14.98
C THR A 118 -6.75 -1.76 16.22
N ASP A 119 -8.08 -1.79 16.08
CA ASP A 119 -8.93 -1.88 17.26
C ASP A 119 -8.95 -3.27 17.92
N ASN A 120 -8.61 -4.37 17.22
CA ASN A 120 -8.48 -5.68 17.87
C ASN A 120 -7.32 -6.56 17.38
N ASP A 121 -7.07 -6.68 16.07
CA ASP A 121 -6.20 -7.75 15.57
C ASP A 121 -4.70 -7.39 15.59
N ILE A 122 -4.36 -6.16 15.18
CA ILE A 122 -2.95 -5.74 15.13
C ILE A 122 -2.39 -5.42 16.52
N LYS A 123 -3.21 -4.93 17.46
CA LYS A 123 -2.82 -4.82 18.89
C LYS A 123 -2.46 -6.19 19.47
N ASN A 124 -3.23 -7.23 19.16
CA ASN A 124 -2.93 -8.60 19.57
C ASN A 124 -1.66 -9.14 18.90
N LEU A 125 -1.42 -8.78 17.63
CA LEU A 125 -0.17 -9.08 16.94
C LEU A 125 1.01 -8.39 17.66
N MET A 126 0.94 -7.09 17.92
CA MET A 126 1.98 -6.28 18.58
C MET A 126 2.25 -6.73 20.02
N ASN A 127 1.23 -6.94 20.84
CA ASN A 127 1.35 -7.32 22.26
C ASN A 127 1.96 -8.71 22.49
N LYS A 128 1.86 -9.63 21.51
CA LYS A 128 2.48 -10.97 21.62
C LYS A 128 4.00 -10.97 21.52
N GLY A 129 4.63 -9.85 21.14
CA GLY A 129 6.09 -9.73 21.00
C GLY A 129 6.79 -9.02 22.16
N LEU A 130 6.06 -8.55 23.18
CA LEU A 130 6.60 -7.87 24.37
C LEU A 130 6.75 -8.82 25.57
N LYS A 131 7.19 -10.07 25.33
CA LYS A 131 7.54 -11.01 26.41
C LYS A 131 9.02 -11.32 26.40
#